data_AF-A0A9D1WB02-F1
#
_entry.id   AF-A0A9D1WB02-F1
#
_cell.length_a   1.000
_cell.length_b   1.000
_cell.length_c   1.000
_cell.angle_alpha   90.00
_cell.angle_beta   90.00
_cell.angle_gamma   90.00
#
_symmetry.space_group_name_H-M   'P 1'
#
loop_
_entity.id
_entity.type
_entity.pdbx_description
1 polymer ?
#
loop_
_entity_poly.entity_id
_entity_poly.type
_entity_poly.pdbx_seq_one_letter_code
_entity_poly.pdbx_strand_id
1 'polypeptide(L)' 'VVVTNRTIDVHVRKLREKVGEHYVSTVKGVGYKFDLQ' A
#
# COMPACT_ATOMS: atom_id res chain seq x y z
N VAL A 1 -13.32 1.55 -6.61
CA VAL A 1 -12.31 2.58 -6.95
C VAL A 1 -11.17 1.87 -7.66
N VAL A 2 -11.10 1.97 -8.98
CA VAL A 2 -10.02 1.35 -9.78
C VAL A 2 -8.88 2.36 -9.85
N VAL A 3 -7.67 1.92 -9.51
CA VAL A 3 -6.49 2.78 -9.30
C VAL A 3 -5.65 2.87 -10.57
N THR A 4 -5.37 4.09 -11.02
CA THR A 4 -4.36 4.36 -12.07
C THR A 4 -2.97 4.48 -11.44
N ASN A 5 -1.95 3.94 -12.10
CA ASN A 5 -0.57 3.71 -11.61
C ASN A 5 0.18 4.93 -11.01
N ARG A 6 -0.31 6.17 -11.19
CA ARG A 6 0.41 7.41 -10.82
C ARG A 6 0.23 7.87 -9.37
N THR A 7 -0.59 7.19 -8.54
CA THR A 7 -0.95 7.71 -7.20
C THR A 7 -1.01 6.64 -6.12
N ILE A 8 -0.35 5.50 -6.32
CA ILE A 8 -0.39 4.34 -5.42
C ILE A 8 0.06 4.72 -4.00
N ASP A 9 1.08 5.57 -3.86
CA ASP A 9 1.64 5.95 -2.56
C ASP A 9 0.61 6.63 -1.63
N VAL A 10 -0.21 7.53 -2.17
CA VAL A 10 -1.26 8.24 -1.40
C VAL A 10 -2.34 7.26 -0.94
N HIS A 11 -2.69 6.29 -1.78
CA HIS A 11 -3.64 5.26 -1.44
C HIS A 11 -3.09 4.30 -0.39
N VAL A 12 -1.83 3.88 -0.52
CA VAL A 12 -1.15 3.05 0.48
C VAL A 12 -1.09 3.79 1.82
N ARG A 13 -0.83 5.10 1.84
CA ARG A 13 -0.89 5.91 3.07
C ARG A 13 -2.28 5.89 3.71
N LYS A 14 -3.32 6.19 2.92
CA LYS A 14 -4.72 6.15 3.39
C LYS A 14 -5.15 4.75 3.84
N LEU A 15 -4.60 3.70 3.23
CA LEU A 15 -4.85 2.32 3.61
C LEU A 15 -4.19 2.04 4.97
N ARG A 16 -2.91 2.38 5.14
CA ARG A 16 -2.17 2.24 6.40
C ARG A 16 -2.81 3.02 7.55
N GLU A 17 -3.35 4.22 7.28
CA GLU A 17 -4.12 4.99 8.27
C GLU A 17 -5.40 4.28 8.76
N LYS A 18 -5.98 3.37 7.95
CA LYS A 18 -7.23 2.66 8.28
C LYS A 18 -7.02 1.26 8.85
N VAL A 19 -6.11 0.49 8.26
CA VAL A 19 -5.87 -0.91 8.65
C VAL A 19 -4.64 -1.08 9.53
N GLY A 20 -3.71 -0.12 9.52
CA GLY A 20 -2.44 -0.18 10.25
C GLY A 20 -1.24 -0.41 9.32
N GLU A 21 -0.05 0.01 9.78
CA GLU A 21 1.18 -0.02 8.99
C GLU A 21 1.71 -1.44 8.69
N HIS A 22 1.35 -2.43 9.52
CA HIS A 22 1.86 -3.80 9.41
C HIS A 22 1.33 -4.55 8.18
N TYR A 23 0.20 -4.13 7.61
CA TYR A 23 -0.45 -4.85 6.52
C TYR A 23 0.14 -4.57 5.13
N VAL A 24 0.86 -3.46 4.95
CA VAL A 24 1.40 -3.08 3.64
C VAL A 24 2.89 -2.79 3.74
N SER A 25 3.69 -3.72 3.25
CA SER A 25 5.15 -3.60 3.19
C SER A 25 5.60 -3.06 1.83
N THR A 26 6.61 -2.20 1.81
CA THR A 26 7.21 -1.72 0.55
C THR A 26 8.36 -2.63 0.14
N VAL A 27 8.28 -3.22 -1.05
CA VAL A 27 9.35 -4.04 -1.66
C VAL A 27 10.06 -3.19 -2.71
N LYS A 28 11.28 -2.73 -2.39
CA LYS A 28 12.08 -1.89 -3.28
C LYS A 28 12.33 -2.61 -4.61
N GLY A 29 12.05 -1.93 -5.72
CA GLY A 29 12.23 -2.46 -7.08
C GLY A 29 11.09 -3.35 -7.60
N VAL A 30 10.07 -3.64 -6.78
CA VAL A 30 8.91 -4.48 -7.18
C VAL A 30 7.59 -3.73 -6.99
N GLY A 31 7.37 -3.11 -5.83
CA GLY A 31 6.12 -2.42 -5.51
C GLY A 31 5.73 -2.56 -4.04
N TYR A 32 4.43 -2.73 -3.78
CA TYR A 32 3.88 -2.88 -2.43
C TYR A 32 3.34 -4.30 -2.25
N LYS A 33 3.66 -4.93 -1.13
CA LYS A 33 3.17 -6.26 -0.74
C LYS A 33 2.16 -6.09 0.38
N PHE A 34 1.03 -6.77 0.26
CA PHE A 34 0.07 -6.92 1.35
C PHE A 34 0.45 -8.18 2.14
N ASP A 35 0.69 -8.03 3.44
CA ASP A 35 1.04 -9.12 4.34
C ASP A 35 -0.06 -9.18 5.42
N LEU A 36 -0.87 -10.23 5.35
CA LEU A 36 -1.78 -10.59 6.44
C LEU A 36 -0.96 -11.49 7.34
N GLN A 37 -0.70 -11.03 8.56
CA GLN A 37 -0.02 -11.81 9.59
C GLN A 37 -0.61 -13.22 9.73
#